data_AF-K0R759-F1
#
_entry.id   AF-K0R759-F1
#
_cell.length_a   1.000
_cell.length_b   1.000
_cell.length_c   1.000
_cell.angle_alpha   90.00
_cell.angle_beta   90.00
_cell.angle_gamma   90.00
#
_symmetry.space_group_name_H-M   'P 1'
#
loop_
_entity.id
_entity.type
_entity.pdbx_description
1 polymer ?
#
loop_
_entity_poly.entity_id
_entity_poly.type
_entity_poly.pdbx_seq_one_letter_code
_entity_poly.pdbx_strand_id
1 'polypeptide(L)'
;MSSAEKISHDDDNDIGGDVLGLISAFIGRAEASASGGGQQHGRHRVGPHRACHQTVEGREIAAKLSTDSRVIVFSKDRPWQLQQLLKSLHLHDDAIEVFVILKWSNMAFERGYKKVMQGQDKVNYLVEGGGNSSFSTLLYQALNHGDRGEIVMFLTDDCLLLEPIACIMASAAIALQRHKTGKRRVFNFLTRLHPGISYCQTRNLASPSPRNALRYVSNGKICCYDRALSSGEFAYMFDVSGGVYRLGDVIEMVSYLDNQDTCHPNILESRANQILKSNSLQHLTDQLSAIPSRPSLVILTVNRVQDIYNAPIASDESVSPEALLQYLERGEELDVERYTSRLYDASHIGDLHLKERGETGAQAIDLSVLIPVHRGPAKYASHAMASIVMQPIEELLLSSSRNSLSLQIVIVDDRCRDGSVEAMMETTKQIAQTHSCINLVIDDKRPASTSKIWKRPASPDCKAAIIISVDVFPSPRPGIACALNHGLDMCKSDLVARMDCDDVAAPGRLIRQARFLMANQSLSVVGTSAVLFSSTNDLDCDQLELPYREYVVNRDSHRVLRSNITVSDPGVL
;
A
#
# COMPACT_ATOMS: atom_id res chain seq x y z
N MET A 1 -4.55 -50.10 -24.76
CA MET A 1 -3.27 -49.48 -25.21
C MET A 1 -3.63 -48.48 -26.30
N SER A 2 -4.21 -47.35 -25.90
CA SER A 2 -3.55 -46.06 -25.60
C SER A 2 -3.49 -45.18 -26.86
N SER A 3 -4.66 -44.63 -27.18
CA SER A 3 -4.90 -43.53 -28.11
C SER A 3 -4.40 -42.21 -27.50
N ALA A 4 -3.61 -41.47 -28.26
CA ALA A 4 -3.11 -40.14 -27.90
C ALA A 4 -4.19 -39.08 -28.21
N GLU A 5 -4.70 -38.41 -27.18
CA GLU A 5 -5.46 -37.16 -27.33
C GLU A 5 -4.51 -35.97 -27.31
N LYS A 6 -4.61 -35.16 -28.36
CA LYS A 6 -4.00 -33.84 -28.48
C LYS A 6 -4.65 -32.90 -27.46
N ILE A 7 -3.84 -32.29 -26.59
CA ILE A 7 -4.24 -31.13 -25.81
C ILE A 7 -3.95 -29.90 -26.68
N SER A 8 -5.00 -29.22 -27.12
CA SER A 8 -4.92 -27.88 -27.71
C SER A 8 -4.60 -26.88 -26.61
N HIS A 9 -3.49 -26.16 -26.75
CA HIS A 9 -3.30 -24.87 -26.09
C HIS A 9 -4.10 -23.86 -26.90
N ASP A 10 -5.29 -23.51 -26.41
CA ASP A 10 -6.00 -22.34 -26.94
C ASP A 10 -5.35 -21.09 -26.35
N ASP A 11 -4.85 -20.26 -27.27
CA ASP A 11 -4.38 -18.91 -27.10
C ASP A 11 -5.52 -17.99 -26.64
N ASP A 12 -5.39 -17.41 -25.44
CA ASP A 12 -6.13 -16.20 -25.03
C ASP A 12 -5.10 -15.08 -24.78
N ASN A 13 -4.36 -14.73 -25.85
CA ASN A 13 -3.63 -13.47 -25.98
C ASN A 13 -4.47 -12.53 -26.85
N ASP A 14 -5.54 -11.98 -26.29
CA ASP A 14 -6.28 -10.87 -26.90
C ASP A 14 -6.32 -9.71 -25.90
N ILE A 15 -5.19 -9.01 -25.83
CA ILE A 15 -5.05 -7.72 -25.13
C ILE A 15 -4.96 -6.68 -26.23
N GLY A 16 -6.11 -6.19 -26.68
CA GLY A 16 -6.19 -5.24 -27.79
C GLY A 16 -7.33 -4.26 -27.58
N GLY A 17 -7.01 -3.09 -27.02
CA GLY A 17 -7.80 -1.88 -27.18
C GLY A 17 -8.81 -1.57 -26.08
N ASP A 18 -8.34 -1.08 -24.93
CA ASP A 18 -8.89 0.15 -24.31
C ASP A 18 -8.05 0.68 -23.12
N VAL A 19 -6.72 0.57 -23.23
CA VAL A 19 -5.78 0.93 -22.12
C VAL A 19 -4.88 2.13 -22.48
N LEU A 20 -4.92 2.60 -23.73
CA LEU A 20 -4.05 3.65 -24.27
C LEU A 20 -4.29 5.05 -23.68
N GLY A 21 -5.35 5.26 -22.89
CA GLY A 21 -5.56 6.51 -22.14
C GLY A 21 -5.07 6.51 -20.68
N LEU A 22 -4.75 5.33 -20.12
CA LEU A 22 -4.53 5.12 -18.69
C LEU A 22 -3.05 4.92 -18.29
N ILE A 23 -2.17 4.65 -19.25
CA ILE A 23 -0.75 4.34 -18.98
C ILE A 23 0.11 5.61 -18.76
N SER A 24 -0.26 6.76 -19.30
CA SER A 24 0.53 8.00 -19.12
C SER A 24 0.36 8.69 -17.75
N ALA A 25 -0.42 8.11 -16.82
CA ALA A 25 -0.70 8.70 -15.50
C ALA A 25 0.12 8.08 -14.34
N PHE A 26 1.09 7.21 -14.65
CA PHE A 26 1.82 6.44 -13.64
C PHE A 26 3.29 6.86 -13.43
N ILE A 27 3.86 7.76 -14.25
CA ILE A 27 5.19 8.36 -14.04
C ILE A 27 5.18 9.85 -14.41
N GLY A 28 5.81 10.64 -13.54
CA GLY A 28 5.83 12.10 -13.57
C GLY A 28 6.08 12.74 -14.94
N ARG A 29 5.10 13.53 -15.40
CA ARG A 29 5.35 14.62 -16.35
C ARG A 29 5.48 15.92 -15.57
N ALA A 30 6.69 16.45 -15.50
CA ALA A 30 6.91 17.89 -15.34
C ALA A 30 7.26 18.44 -16.73
N GLU A 31 6.28 19.03 -17.44
CA GLU A 31 6.60 19.82 -18.63
C GLU A 31 7.18 21.17 -18.21
N ALA A 32 8.51 21.29 -18.30
CA ALA A 32 9.19 22.56 -18.31
C ALA A 32 8.96 23.22 -19.67
N SER A 33 8.07 24.21 -19.73
CA SER A 33 7.96 25.12 -20.87
C SER A 33 8.78 26.38 -20.60
N ALA A 34 9.81 26.61 -21.42
CA ALA A 34 10.56 27.86 -21.45
C ALA A 34 10.36 28.56 -22.81
N SER A 35 10.08 29.86 -22.69
CA SER A 35 10.28 30.96 -23.65
C SER A 35 9.20 31.27 -24.70
N GLY A 36 8.72 32.53 -24.67
CA GLY A 36 7.92 33.11 -25.76
C GLY A 36 7.11 34.39 -25.50
N GLY A 37 7.69 35.44 -24.91
CA GLY A 37 7.39 36.86 -25.22
C GLY A 37 6.06 37.54 -24.83
N GLY A 38 6.16 38.69 -24.13
CA GLY A 38 5.43 39.90 -24.55
C GLY A 38 4.30 40.47 -23.67
N GLN A 39 4.66 41.52 -22.91
CA GLN A 39 3.88 42.72 -22.56
C GLN A 39 2.83 42.75 -21.43
N GLN A 40 2.92 43.87 -20.72
CA GLN A 40 2.27 44.30 -19.47
C GLN A 40 0.77 44.57 -19.63
N HIS A 41 -0.02 44.36 -18.57
CA HIS A 41 -0.82 45.42 -17.91
C HIS A 41 -1.41 44.92 -16.58
N GLY A 42 -1.35 45.77 -15.55
CA GLY A 42 -1.66 45.44 -14.17
C GLY A 42 -3.15 45.36 -13.84
N ARG A 43 -3.46 44.58 -12.79
CA ARG A 43 -4.60 44.77 -11.87
C ARG A 43 -4.40 43.88 -10.63
N HIS A 44 -4.62 44.49 -9.46
CA HIS A 44 -4.58 43.89 -8.13
C HIS A 44 -5.34 42.55 -8.04
N ARG A 45 -4.71 41.52 -7.44
CA ARG A 45 -5.42 40.39 -6.83
C ARG A 45 -4.74 39.94 -5.53
N VAL A 46 -5.62 39.68 -4.57
CA VAL A 46 -5.43 39.13 -3.22
C VAL A 46 -4.56 37.87 -3.25
N GLY A 47 -3.61 37.77 -2.33
CA GLY A 47 -2.64 36.66 -2.25
C GLY A 47 -3.31 35.31 -1.95
N PRO A 48 -2.85 34.20 -2.55
CA PRO A 48 -3.42 32.90 -2.26
C PRO A 48 -2.83 32.35 -0.96
N HIS A 49 -3.72 31.86 -0.10
CA HIS A 49 -3.40 31.03 1.05
C HIS A 49 -2.56 29.83 0.63
N ARG A 50 -1.48 29.57 1.39
CA ARG A 50 -0.55 28.46 1.21
C ARG A 50 -1.28 27.12 1.45
N ALA A 51 -1.57 26.40 0.38
CA ALA A 51 -2.05 25.03 0.41
C ALA A 51 -0.87 24.07 0.69
N CYS A 52 -1.08 23.16 1.64
CA CYS A 52 -0.19 22.04 1.95
C CYS A 52 -0.07 21.12 0.71
N HIS A 53 1.14 20.82 0.27
CA HIS A 53 1.41 20.04 -0.94
C HIS A 53 1.27 18.54 -0.65
N GLN A 54 0.13 17.95 -1.04
CA GLN A 54 -0.04 16.52 -1.25
C GLN A 54 0.48 16.14 -2.65
N THR A 55 1.01 14.92 -2.82
CA THR A 55 1.59 14.45 -4.09
C THR A 55 0.59 14.51 -5.25
N VAL A 56 1.09 14.92 -6.40
CA VAL A 56 0.33 15.06 -7.67
C VAL A 56 -0.34 13.74 -8.06
N GLU A 57 0.26 12.60 -7.71
CA GLU A 57 -0.23 11.23 -7.99
C GLU A 57 -1.52 10.86 -7.24
N GLY A 58 -1.66 11.26 -5.98
CA GLY A 58 -2.88 11.03 -5.20
C GLY A 58 -4.06 11.82 -5.77
N ARG A 59 -3.79 13.02 -6.30
CA ARG A 59 -4.78 13.86 -6.99
C ARG A 59 -5.11 13.36 -8.38
N GLU A 60 -4.15 12.85 -9.16
CA GLU A 60 -4.43 12.37 -10.53
C GLU A 60 -5.13 11.00 -10.56
N ILE A 61 -4.83 10.10 -9.61
CA ILE A 61 -5.55 8.82 -9.45
C ILE A 61 -6.98 9.07 -8.93
N ALA A 62 -7.14 9.96 -7.95
CA ALA A 62 -8.43 10.41 -7.46
C ALA A 62 -9.25 11.19 -8.51
N ALA A 63 -8.60 12.01 -9.34
CA ALA A 63 -9.27 12.84 -10.34
C ALA A 63 -9.67 12.08 -11.62
N LYS A 64 -9.02 10.95 -11.94
CA LYS A 64 -9.36 10.13 -13.13
C LYS A 64 -10.19 8.89 -12.82
N LEU A 65 -10.16 8.36 -11.59
CA LEU A 65 -11.21 7.48 -11.08
C LEU A 65 -12.23 8.34 -10.33
N SER A 66 -13.11 8.97 -11.10
CA SER A 66 -14.43 9.46 -10.65
C SER A 66 -15.32 8.27 -10.21
N THR A 67 -14.80 7.39 -9.36
CA THR A 67 -15.60 6.28 -8.82
C THR A 67 -16.36 6.82 -7.65
N ASP A 68 -17.63 7.16 -7.88
CA ASP A 68 -18.60 7.35 -6.82
C ASP A 68 -18.51 6.13 -5.89
N SER A 69 -17.96 6.32 -4.69
CA SER A 69 -17.58 5.24 -3.79
C SER A 69 -18.20 5.50 -2.44
N ARG A 70 -18.78 4.45 -1.84
CA ARG A 70 -19.42 4.55 -0.53
C ARG A 70 -18.70 3.69 0.49
N VAL A 71 -18.61 4.19 1.71
CA VAL A 71 -18.14 3.43 2.88
C VAL A 71 -19.26 3.44 3.91
N ILE A 72 -19.65 2.27 4.40
CA ILE A 72 -20.63 2.11 5.48
C ILE A 72 -19.92 1.48 6.67
N VAL A 73 -19.87 2.22 7.76
CA VAL A 73 -19.22 1.84 9.02
C VAL A 73 -20.29 1.50 10.05
N PHE A 74 -20.08 0.43 10.80
CA PHE A 74 -20.93 0.03 11.93
C PHE A 74 -20.19 0.21 13.25
N SER A 75 -20.79 0.90 14.21
CA SER A 75 -20.21 1.05 15.55
C SER A 75 -21.22 1.02 16.68
N LYS A 76 -20.90 0.26 17.73
CA LYS A 76 -21.70 0.17 18.96
C LYS A 76 -20.81 0.19 20.20
N ASP A 77 -21.07 1.14 21.10
CA ASP A 77 -20.35 1.29 22.38
C ASP A 77 -18.81 1.37 22.30
N ARG A 78 -18.23 1.78 21.15
CA ARG A 78 -16.78 1.83 20.93
C ARG A 78 -16.32 3.12 20.24
N PRO A 79 -16.64 4.29 20.81
CA PRO A 79 -16.31 5.57 20.18
C PRO A 79 -14.80 5.76 19.96
N TRP A 80 -13.95 5.21 20.84
CA TRP A 80 -12.50 5.28 20.64
C TRP A 80 -12.04 4.53 19.38
N GLN A 81 -12.49 3.29 19.18
CA GLN A 81 -12.09 2.50 18.01
C GLN A 81 -12.63 3.14 16.72
N LEU A 82 -13.87 3.63 16.73
CA LEU A 82 -14.40 4.43 15.61
C LEU A 82 -13.51 5.63 15.30
N GLN A 83 -13.03 6.37 16.31
CA GLN A 83 -12.11 7.48 16.08
C GLN A 83 -10.82 7.01 15.39
N GLN A 84 -10.24 5.89 15.83
CA GLN A 84 -9.02 5.36 15.23
C GLN A 84 -9.26 4.91 13.78
N LEU A 85 -10.38 4.24 13.50
CA LEU A 85 -10.80 3.89 12.15
C LEU A 85 -10.90 5.14 11.27
N LEU A 86 -11.70 6.14 11.68
CA LEU A 86 -11.91 7.37 10.91
C LEU A 86 -10.60 8.12 10.64
N LYS A 87 -9.67 8.14 11.61
CA LYS A 87 -8.32 8.69 11.41
C LYS A 87 -7.53 7.88 10.36
N SER A 88 -7.59 6.55 10.40
CA SER A 88 -6.89 5.67 9.47
C SER A 88 -7.42 5.74 8.03
N LEU A 89 -8.65 6.23 7.81
CA LEU A 89 -9.18 6.42 6.46
C LEU A 89 -8.36 7.42 5.63
N HIS A 90 -7.74 8.43 6.25
CA HIS A 90 -7.05 9.52 5.55
C HIS A 90 -7.95 10.21 4.50
N LEU A 91 -9.14 10.64 4.92
CA LEU A 91 -10.11 11.30 4.04
C LEU A 91 -9.58 12.68 3.58
N HIS A 92 -9.08 12.73 2.36
CA HIS A 92 -8.62 13.96 1.71
C HIS A 92 -9.52 14.39 0.54
N ASP A 93 -10.29 13.45 0.00
CA ASP A 93 -11.12 13.62 -1.18
C ASP A 93 -12.61 13.71 -0.82
N ASP A 94 -13.38 14.48 -1.58
CA ASP A 94 -14.84 14.56 -1.47
C ASP A 94 -15.54 13.47 -2.31
N ALA A 95 -14.78 12.65 -3.05
CA ALA A 95 -15.31 11.56 -3.87
C ALA A 95 -15.78 10.32 -3.10
N ILE A 96 -15.37 10.15 -1.82
CA ILE A 96 -15.74 8.99 -1.00
C ILE A 96 -16.75 9.42 0.06
N GLU A 97 -17.98 8.90 -0.07
CA GLU A 97 -19.05 9.16 0.88
C GLU A 97 -19.00 8.17 2.04
N VAL A 98 -18.89 8.67 3.27
CA VAL A 98 -18.79 7.82 4.47
C VAL A 98 -20.07 7.94 5.29
N PHE A 99 -20.74 6.82 5.53
CA PHE A 99 -21.83 6.68 6.49
C PHE A 99 -21.35 5.91 7.71
N VAL A 100 -21.75 6.37 8.89
CA VAL A 100 -21.50 5.66 10.14
C VAL A 100 -22.83 5.41 10.83
N ILE A 101 -23.22 4.14 10.93
CA ILE A 101 -24.40 3.70 11.67
C ILE A 101 -23.98 3.42 13.11
N LEU A 102 -24.53 4.20 14.04
CA LEU A 102 -24.15 4.25 15.44
C LEU A 102 -25.27 3.76 16.36
N LYS A 103 -24.87 3.04 17.41
CA LYS A 103 -25.71 2.72 18.56
C LYS A 103 -24.94 2.87 19.86
N TRP A 104 -25.62 3.27 20.92
CA TRP A 104 -25.04 3.27 22.28
C TRP A 104 -26.02 2.72 23.30
N SER A 105 -25.48 2.11 24.36
CA SER A 105 -26.23 1.52 25.46
C SER A 105 -26.41 2.47 26.65
N ASN A 106 -25.57 3.50 26.79
CA ASN A 106 -25.61 4.43 27.92
C ASN A 106 -25.09 5.84 27.57
N MET A 107 -25.29 6.78 28.50
CA MET A 107 -24.88 8.19 28.36
C MET A 107 -23.36 8.40 28.30
N ALA A 108 -22.53 7.48 28.80
CA ALA A 108 -21.08 7.60 28.70
C ALA A 108 -20.62 7.39 27.25
N PHE A 109 -21.11 6.33 26.59
CA PHE A 109 -20.85 6.09 25.17
C PHE A 109 -21.46 7.16 24.26
N GLU A 110 -22.66 7.66 24.59
CA GLU A 110 -23.26 8.80 23.88
C GLU A 110 -22.33 10.03 23.89
N ARG A 111 -21.80 10.40 25.05
CA ARG A 111 -20.83 11.51 25.17
C ARG A 111 -19.55 11.24 24.38
N GLY A 112 -19.06 9.99 24.39
CA GLY A 112 -17.92 9.55 23.59
C GLY A 112 -18.16 9.76 22.09
N TYR A 113 -19.28 9.26 21.55
CA TYR A 113 -19.61 9.45 20.13
C TYR A 113 -19.78 10.91 19.76
N LYS A 114 -20.47 11.71 20.59
CA LYS A 114 -20.59 13.16 20.37
C LYS A 114 -19.23 13.85 20.25
N LYS A 115 -18.23 13.43 21.03
CA LYS A 115 -16.84 13.92 20.92
C LYS A 115 -16.18 13.53 19.59
N VAL A 116 -16.44 12.31 19.09
CA VAL A 116 -15.91 11.85 17.79
C VAL A 116 -16.55 12.63 16.63
N MET A 117 -17.87 12.84 16.69
CA MET A 117 -18.63 13.53 15.64
C MET A 117 -18.21 14.99 15.44
N GLN A 118 -17.84 15.69 16.52
CA GLN A 118 -17.43 17.10 16.47
C GLN A 118 -16.18 17.40 15.61
N GLY A 119 -15.39 16.38 15.25
CA GLY A 119 -14.15 16.55 14.49
C GLY A 119 -14.18 16.01 13.06
N GLN A 120 -15.36 15.68 12.52
CA GLN A 120 -15.50 14.87 11.29
C GLN A 120 -16.67 15.33 10.42
N ASP A 121 -16.56 16.55 9.87
CA ASP A 121 -17.63 17.18 9.07
C ASP A 121 -17.94 16.45 7.75
N LYS A 122 -17.04 15.59 7.28
CA LYS A 122 -17.19 14.82 6.03
C LYS A 122 -17.93 13.48 6.19
N VAL A 123 -18.44 13.19 7.39
CA VAL A 123 -19.01 11.88 7.72
C VAL A 123 -20.51 12.01 8.01
N ASN A 124 -21.31 11.17 7.36
CA ASN A 124 -22.76 11.09 7.56
C ASN A 124 -23.08 10.15 8.73
N TYR A 125 -23.45 10.69 9.88
CA TYR A 125 -23.78 9.90 11.06
C TYR A 125 -25.28 9.54 11.11
N LEU A 126 -25.55 8.25 11.21
CA LEU A 126 -26.89 7.67 11.27
C LEU A 126 -27.08 6.98 12.63
N VAL A 127 -27.96 7.51 13.48
CA VAL A 127 -28.12 7.04 14.88
C VAL A 127 -29.33 6.12 15.01
N GLU A 128 -29.11 4.89 15.47
CA GLU A 128 -30.19 3.94 15.77
C GLU A 128 -30.98 4.37 17.03
N GLY A 129 -32.30 4.27 16.97
CA GLY A 129 -33.19 4.63 18.08
C GLY A 129 -33.63 6.10 18.12
N GLY A 130 -33.07 6.96 17.27
CA GLY A 130 -33.63 8.29 17.01
C GLY A 130 -34.82 8.18 16.06
N GLY A 131 -36.01 8.67 16.45
CA GLY A 131 -37.15 8.81 15.53
C GLY A 131 -37.63 7.51 14.85
N ASN A 132 -37.72 6.39 15.58
CA ASN A 132 -38.10 5.05 15.08
C ASN A 132 -37.14 4.41 14.05
N SER A 133 -35.92 4.95 13.88
CA SER A 133 -34.92 4.36 12.99
C SER A 133 -34.29 3.08 13.57
N SER A 134 -34.46 1.95 12.88
CA SER A 134 -33.79 0.67 13.14
C SER A 134 -32.53 0.51 12.30
N PHE A 135 -31.65 -0.43 12.67
CA PHE A 135 -30.45 -0.77 11.89
C PHE A 135 -30.77 -1.02 10.40
N SER A 136 -31.82 -1.81 10.12
CA SER A 136 -32.32 -2.06 8.75
C SER A 136 -32.62 -0.74 8.02
N THR A 137 -33.44 0.13 8.61
CA THR A 137 -33.84 1.40 7.95
C THR A 137 -32.65 2.31 7.67
N LEU A 138 -31.67 2.36 8.57
CA LEU A 138 -30.47 3.16 8.40
C LEU A 138 -29.51 2.56 7.36
N LEU A 139 -29.41 1.23 7.30
CA LEU A 139 -28.66 0.53 6.25
C LEU A 139 -29.27 0.80 4.87
N TYR A 140 -30.59 0.67 4.73
CA TYR A 140 -31.28 1.01 3.48
C TYR A 140 -31.11 2.49 3.12
N GLN A 141 -31.17 3.39 4.10
CA GLN A 141 -30.91 4.81 3.87
C GLN A 141 -29.49 5.04 3.33
N ALA A 142 -28.47 4.42 3.94
CA ALA A 142 -27.09 4.54 3.48
C ALA A 142 -26.86 3.92 2.09
N LEU A 143 -27.46 2.75 1.81
CA LEU A 143 -27.32 2.07 0.51
C LEU A 143 -28.01 2.81 -0.65
N ASN A 144 -29.11 3.52 -0.37
CA ASN A 144 -29.90 4.22 -1.39
C ASN A 144 -29.69 5.75 -1.36
N HIS A 145 -28.62 6.23 -0.71
CA HIS A 145 -28.39 7.67 -0.58
C HIS A 145 -27.90 8.31 -1.88
N GLY A 146 -28.80 8.94 -2.63
CA GLY A 146 -28.47 9.63 -3.88
C GLY A 146 -27.99 8.67 -4.99
N ASP A 147 -27.67 9.25 -6.15
CA ASP A 147 -27.30 8.50 -7.36
C ASP A 147 -25.81 8.09 -7.40
N ARG A 148 -25.06 8.41 -6.35
CA ARG A 148 -23.60 8.26 -6.31
C ARG A 148 -23.22 6.93 -5.67
N GLY A 149 -22.67 6.00 -6.44
CA GLY A 149 -21.99 4.83 -5.87
C GLY A 149 -21.91 3.63 -6.82
N GLU A 150 -20.78 3.42 -7.50
CA GLU A 150 -20.58 2.14 -8.22
C GLU A 150 -20.20 1.01 -7.24
N ILE A 151 -19.44 1.35 -6.20
CA ILE A 151 -18.93 0.39 -5.21
C ILE A 151 -19.18 0.84 -3.78
N VAL A 152 -19.36 -0.15 -2.90
CA VAL A 152 -19.57 0.04 -1.46
C VAL A 152 -18.61 -0.83 -0.66
N MET A 153 -17.99 -0.23 0.36
CA MET A 153 -17.14 -0.90 1.33
C MET A 153 -17.83 -0.93 2.69
N PHE A 154 -17.78 -2.08 3.35
CA PHE A 154 -18.28 -2.24 4.72
C PHE A 154 -17.12 -2.31 5.71
N LEU A 155 -17.28 -1.61 6.83
CA LEU A 155 -16.30 -1.56 7.91
C LEU A 155 -16.98 -1.65 9.28
N THR A 156 -16.26 -2.18 10.25
CA THR A 156 -16.62 -2.17 11.67
C THR A 156 -15.65 -1.28 12.43
N ASP A 157 -16.06 -0.78 13.59
CA ASP A 157 -15.22 0.11 14.42
C ASP A 157 -13.87 -0.47 14.83
N ASP A 158 -13.72 -1.79 14.85
CA ASP A 158 -12.47 -2.49 15.12
C ASP A 158 -11.53 -2.61 13.90
N CYS A 159 -11.93 -2.15 12.72
CA CYS A 159 -11.05 -2.08 11.56
C CYS A 159 -9.99 -0.97 11.70
N LEU A 160 -8.75 -1.29 11.32
CA LEU A 160 -7.66 -0.34 11.16
C LEU A 160 -7.10 -0.46 9.74
N LEU A 161 -7.18 0.63 8.97
CA LEU A 161 -6.57 0.69 7.64
C LEU A 161 -5.07 0.93 7.75
N LEU A 162 -4.31 0.12 7.02
CA LEU A 162 -2.85 0.21 6.89
C LEU A 162 -2.43 1.00 5.63
N GLU A 163 -3.40 1.37 4.80
CA GLU A 163 -3.23 2.14 3.57
C GLU A 163 -4.35 3.18 3.45
N PRO A 164 -4.13 4.32 2.77
CA PRO A 164 -5.19 5.30 2.53
C PRO A 164 -6.40 4.67 1.84
N ILE A 165 -7.62 5.04 2.29
CA ILE A 165 -8.86 4.45 1.77
C ILE A 165 -8.99 4.61 0.25
N ALA A 166 -8.53 5.74 -0.31
CA ALA A 166 -8.55 6.00 -1.75
C ALA A 166 -7.75 4.95 -2.55
N CYS A 167 -6.58 4.53 -2.04
CA CYS A 167 -5.77 3.50 -2.69
C CYS A 167 -6.45 2.12 -2.66
N ILE A 168 -7.12 1.81 -1.54
CA ILE A 168 -7.89 0.58 -1.37
C ILE A 168 -9.08 0.56 -2.32
N MET A 169 -9.88 1.63 -2.35
CA MET A 169 -11.06 1.74 -3.21
C MET A 169 -10.70 1.72 -4.69
N ALA A 170 -9.62 2.39 -5.10
CA ALA A 170 -9.13 2.32 -6.49
C ALA A 170 -8.73 0.89 -6.88
N SER A 171 -8.04 0.16 -5.99
CA SER A 171 -7.67 -1.24 -6.23
C SER A 171 -8.92 -2.14 -6.32
N ALA A 172 -9.89 -1.93 -5.44
CA ALA A 172 -11.16 -2.64 -5.46
C ALA A 172 -11.97 -2.35 -6.73
N ALA A 173 -12.05 -1.08 -7.15
CA ALA A 173 -12.71 -0.68 -8.39
C ALA A 173 -12.10 -1.37 -9.62
N ILE A 174 -10.77 -1.37 -9.74
CA ILE A 174 -10.06 -2.07 -10.82
C ILE A 174 -10.38 -3.57 -10.81
N ALA A 175 -10.37 -4.20 -9.63
CA ALA A 175 -10.70 -5.62 -9.50
C ALA A 175 -12.16 -5.92 -9.89
N LEU A 176 -13.10 -5.09 -9.46
CA LEU A 176 -14.53 -5.26 -9.68
C LEU A 176 -14.98 -4.83 -11.09
N GLN A 177 -14.26 -3.96 -11.79
CA GLN A 177 -14.57 -3.60 -13.18
C GLN A 177 -14.04 -4.65 -14.19
N ARG A 178 -13.05 -5.47 -13.79
CA ARG A 178 -12.49 -6.53 -14.64
C ARG A 178 -13.55 -7.59 -15.00
N HIS A 179 -13.60 -7.91 -16.29
CA HIS A 179 -14.43 -8.94 -16.93
C HIS A 179 -15.93 -8.64 -17.07
N LYS A 180 -16.27 -7.49 -17.66
CA LYS A 180 -17.60 -7.33 -18.30
C LYS A 180 -17.82 -8.25 -19.51
N THR A 181 -16.76 -8.88 -20.06
CA THR A 181 -16.78 -9.60 -21.35
C THR A 181 -16.48 -11.11 -21.29
N GLY A 182 -16.30 -11.72 -20.11
CA GLY A 182 -15.99 -13.15 -19.97
C GLY A 182 -16.91 -13.90 -18.99
N LYS A 183 -17.00 -15.24 -19.10
CA LYS A 183 -17.90 -16.13 -18.33
C LYS A 183 -17.73 -16.11 -16.80
N ARG A 184 -16.71 -15.44 -16.23
CA ARG A 184 -16.47 -15.35 -14.76
C ARG A 184 -16.01 -13.93 -14.38
N ARG A 185 -16.79 -13.24 -13.55
CA ARG A 185 -16.49 -11.88 -13.03
C ARG A 185 -15.98 -11.94 -11.58
N VAL A 186 -15.36 -10.87 -11.09
CA VAL A 186 -14.99 -10.74 -9.65
C VAL A 186 -16.21 -10.30 -8.86
N PHE A 187 -16.56 -11.02 -7.79
CA PHE A 187 -17.73 -10.67 -6.94
C PHE A 187 -17.38 -9.65 -5.86
N ASN A 188 -16.26 -9.87 -5.17
CA ASN A 188 -15.86 -9.11 -4.01
C ASN A 188 -14.37 -8.78 -4.04
N PHE A 189 -14.00 -7.72 -3.32
CA PHE A 189 -12.63 -7.43 -2.95
C PHE A 189 -12.52 -7.43 -1.41
N LEU A 190 -11.79 -8.40 -0.85
CA LEU A 190 -11.69 -8.61 0.59
C LEU A 190 -10.41 -7.96 1.14
N THR A 191 -10.53 -6.75 1.67
CA THR A 191 -9.37 -5.91 2.09
C THR A 191 -8.63 -6.44 3.31
N ARG A 192 -9.33 -7.22 4.16
CA ARG A 192 -8.78 -7.86 5.36
C ARG A 192 -7.89 -9.07 5.08
N LEU A 193 -7.83 -9.53 3.82
CA LEU A 193 -7.05 -10.69 3.41
C LEU A 193 -5.84 -10.27 2.58
N HIS A 194 -4.80 -11.09 2.61
CA HIS A 194 -3.62 -10.99 1.73
C HIS A 194 -2.97 -12.39 1.61
N PRO A 195 -2.02 -12.62 0.67
CA PRO A 195 -1.40 -13.93 0.47
C PRO A 195 -0.64 -14.51 1.68
N GLY A 196 -0.32 -13.66 2.66
CA GLY A 196 0.33 -14.08 3.91
C GLY A 196 -0.64 -14.60 4.98
N ILE A 197 -1.96 -14.50 4.79
CA ILE A 197 -2.92 -15.07 5.74
C ILE A 197 -2.81 -16.61 5.73
N SER A 198 -2.56 -17.17 6.91
CA SER A 198 -2.50 -18.62 7.16
C SER A 198 -3.35 -19.10 8.33
N TYR A 199 -3.92 -18.19 9.13
CA TYR A 199 -4.63 -18.55 10.33
C TYR A 199 -5.93 -17.74 10.50
N CYS A 200 -7.02 -18.43 10.80
CA CYS A 200 -8.31 -17.83 11.13
C CYS A 200 -8.44 -17.79 12.66
N GLN A 201 -8.08 -16.64 13.23
CA GLN A 201 -8.08 -16.44 14.68
C GLN A 201 -9.47 -16.71 15.31
N THR A 202 -10.55 -16.22 14.68
CA THR A 202 -11.92 -16.38 15.20
C THR A 202 -12.42 -17.83 15.21
N ARG A 203 -11.80 -18.73 14.45
CA ARG A 203 -12.15 -20.16 14.45
C ARG A 203 -11.07 -21.05 15.08
N ASN A 204 -9.92 -20.47 15.42
CA ASN A 204 -8.73 -21.21 15.85
C ASN A 204 -8.36 -22.35 14.88
N LEU A 205 -8.33 -22.03 13.58
CA LEU A 205 -8.06 -23.01 12.52
C LEU A 205 -7.09 -22.43 11.48
N ALA A 206 -6.28 -23.31 10.88
CA ALA A 206 -5.48 -22.96 9.71
C ALA A 206 -6.38 -22.54 8.56
N SER A 207 -6.03 -21.44 7.90
CA SER A 207 -6.72 -20.88 6.75
C SER A 207 -5.70 -20.39 5.71
N PRO A 208 -4.87 -21.30 5.14
CA PRO A 208 -3.84 -20.92 4.20
C PRO A 208 -4.44 -20.32 2.93
N SER A 209 -3.81 -19.23 2.45
CA SER A 209 -4.11 -18.68 1.14
C SER A 209 -3.98 -19.73 0.02
N PRO A 210 -4.79 -19.64 -1.05
CA PRO A 210 -4.71 -20.55 -2.19
C PRO A 210 -3.54 -20.15 -3.11
N ARG A 211 -2.29 -20.16 -2.59
CA ARG A 211 -1.10 -19.55 -3.21
C ARG A 211 -0.92 -19.91 -4.69
N ASN A 212 -1.11 -21.19 -5.03
CA ASN A 212 -0.92 -21.69 -6.40
C ASN A 212 -2.05 -21.27 -7.36
N ALA A 213 -3.18 -20.79 -6.85
CA ALA A 213 -4.33 -20.33 -7.62
C ALA A 213 -4.45 -18.79 -7.65
N LEU A 214 -3.57 -18.05 -6.93
CA LEU A 214 -3.56 -16.60 -6.96
C LEU A 214 -3.02 -16.09 -8.29
N ARG A 215 -3.82 -15.27 -8.99
CA ARG A 215 -3.41 -14.55 -10.21
C ARG A 215 -3.16 -13.09 -9.87
N TYR A 216 -1.91 -12.67 -10.02
CA TYR A 216 -1.48 -11.30 -9.77
C TYR A 216 -1.86 -10.40 -10.94
N VAL A 217 -2.50 -9.27 -10.63
CA VAL A 217 -2.98 -8.30 -11.62
C VAL A 217 -2.71 -6.87 -11.15
N SER A 218 -2.86 -5.89 -12.05
CA SER A 218 -2.55 -4.48 -11.77
C SER A 218 -1.11 -4.32 -11.23
N ASN A 219 -0.13 -4.77 -12.02
CA ASN A 219 1.29 -4.76 -11.66
C ASN A 219 1.58 -5.43 -10.31
N GLY A 220 0.88 -6.52 -10.02
CA GLY A 220 1.08 -7.29 -8.79
C GLY A 220 0.38 -6.74 -7.55
N LYS A 221 -0.38 -5.64 -7.63
CA LYS A 221 -1.06 -5.04 -6.47
C LYS A 221 -2.27 -5.82 -5.99
N ILE A 222 -2.93 -6.55 -6.89
CA ILE A 222 -4.18 -7.28 -6.63
C ILE A 222 -3.97 -8.76 -6.93
N CYS A 223 -4.53 -9.64 -6.10
CA CYS A 223 -4.58 -11.07 -6.35
C CYS A 223 -6.03 -11.51 -6.58
N CYS A 224 -6.31 -12.12 -7.73
CA CYS A 224 -7.61 -12.73 -8.02
C CYS A 224 -7.51 -14.25 -7.88
N TYR A 225 -8.56 -14.91 -7.39
CA TYR A 225 -8.58 -16.37 -7.24
C TYR A 225 -9.98 -16.96 -7.36
N ASP A 226 -10.03 -18.26 -7.64
CA ASP A 226 -11.26 -19.03 -7.67
C ASP A 226 -11.65 -19.44 -6.24
N ARG A 227 -12.78 -18.89 -5.77
CA ARG A 227 -13.31 -19.22 -4.45
C ARG A 227 -13.65 -20.70 -4.30
N ALA A 228 -14.07 -21.38 -5.37
CA ALA A 228 -14.44 -22.78 -5.31
C ALA A 228 -13.25 -23.69 -4.96
N LEU A 229 -12.03 -23.22 -5.20
CA LEU A 229 -10.78 -23.92 -4.88
C LEU A 229 -10.20 -23.50 -3.52
N SER A 230 -10.92 -22.70 -2.75
CA SER A 230 -10.46 -22.09 -1.51
C SER A 230 -11.24 -22.60 -0.30
N SER A 231 -10.69 -22.39 0.90
CA SER A 231 -11.33 -22.76 2.17
C SER A 231 -11.12 -21.66 3.22
N GLY A 232 -11.74 -21.83 4.40
CA GLY A 232 -11.55 -20.90 5.53
C GLY A 232 -11.98 -19.48 5.19
N GLU A 233 -11.10 -18.51 5.46
CA GLU A 233 -11.32 -17.08 5.21
C GLU A 233 -11.44 -16.76 3.71
N PHE A 234 -10.73 -17.50 2.86
CA PHE A 234 -10.69 -17.26 1.41
C PHE A 234 -11.96 -17.73 0.70
N ALA A 235 -12.78 -18.58 1.34
CA ALA A 235 -14.07 -19.01 0.82
C ALA A 235 -15.23 -18.08 1.26
N TYR A 236 -14.95 -17.03 2.02
CA TYR A 236 -15.96 -16.10 2.54
C TYR A 236 -16.47 -15.16 1.44
N MET A 237 -17.79 -14.94 1.35
CA MET A 237 -18.39 -14.20 0.23
C MET A 237 -18.78 -12.78 0.61
N PHE A 238 -19.55 -12.62 1.68
CA PHE A 238 -19.99 -11.31 2.16
C PHE A 238 -19.36 -11.01 3.51
N ASP A 239 -18.71 -9.86 3.67
CA ASP A 239 -17.91 -9.51 4.83
C ASP A 239 -18.18 -8.04 5.18
N VAL A 240 -18.56 -7.79 6.44
CA VAL A 240 -18.84 -6.42 6.91
C VAL A 240 -17.62 -5.73 7.52
N SER A 241 -16.47 -6.42 7.58
CA SER A 241 -15.23 -5.99 8.24
C SER A 241 -14.10 -5.84 7.22
N GLY A 242 -14.37 -5.15 6.11
CA GLY A 242 -13.42 -4.90 5.03
C GLY A 242 -13.80 -5.50 3.66
N GLY A 243 -15.04 -5.95 3.47
CA GLY A 243 -15.53 -6.34 2.15
C GLY A 243 -15.91 -5.14 1.27
N VAL A 244 -15.50 -5.17 0.00
CA VAL A 244 -15.89 -4.20 -1.03
C VAL A 244 -16.64 -4.89 -2.17
N TYR A 245 -17.73 -4.28 -2.62
CA TYR A 245 -18.70 -4.86 -3.54
C TYR A 245 -19.20 -3.81 -4.53
N ARG A 246 -19.78 -4.26 -5.64
CA ARG A 246 -20.62 -3.37 -6.46
C ARG A 246 -21.88 -3.03 -5.70
N LEU A 247 -22.29 -1.76 -5.71
CA LEU A 247 -23.47 -1.31 -4.97
C LEU A 247 -24.73 -2.06 -5.43
N GLY A 248 -24.90 -2.26 -6.74
CA GLY A 248 -26.04 -2.99 -7.31
C GLY A 248 -26.13 -4.44 -6.83
N ASP A 249 -25.00 -5.15 -6.77
CA ASP A 249 -24.95 -6.55 -6.29
C ASP A 249 -25.37 -6.63 -4.81
N VAL A 250 -25.01 -5.63 -3.99
CA VAL A 250 -25.40 -5.55 -2.57
C VAL A 250 -26.88 -5.22 -2.43
N ILE A 251 -27.40 -4.26 -3.19
CA ILE A 251 -28.84 -3.89 -3.16
C ILE A 251 -29.69 -5.10 -3.55
N GLU A 252 -29.31 -5.83 -4.60
CA GLU A 252 -29.98 -7.06 -5.01
C GLU A 252 -29.96 -8.09 -3.88
N MET A 253 -28.77 -8.38 -3.33
CA MET A 253 -28.63 -9.35 -2.23
C MET A 253 -29.49 -8.97 -1.01
N VAL A 254 -29.47 -7.71 -0.58
CA VAL A 254 -30.24 -7.20 0.57
C VAL A 254 -31.75 -7.23 0.30
N SER A 255 -32.19 -7.19 -0.96
CA SER A 255 -33.63 -7.32 -1.29
C SER A 255 -34.24 -8.68 -0.94
N TYR A 256 -33.41 -9.71 -0.74
CA TYR A 256 -33.84 -11.05 -0.29
C TYR A 256 -33.84 -11.20 1.24
N LEU A 257 -33.41 -10.18 1.98
CA LEU A 257 -33.34 -10.19 3.44
C LEU A 257 -34.53 -9.42 4.03
N ASP A 258 -35.05 -9.87 5.16
CA ASP A 258 -36.06 -9.12 5.90
C ASP A 258 -35.43 -8.22 6.99
N ASN A 259 -36.26 -7.49 7.73
CA ASN A 259 -35.82 -6.61 8.81
C ASN A 259 -35.19 -7.36 10.00
N GLN A 260 -35.49 -8.64 10.19
CA GLN A 260 -34.88 -9.46 11.24
C GLN A 260 -33.49 -9.92 10.81
N ASP A 261 -33.31 -10.25 9.53
CA ASP A 261 -32.01 -10.59 8.96
C ASP A 261 -31.07 -9.37 8.86
N THR A 262 -31.64 -8.17 8.79
CA THR A 262 -30.92 -6.89 8.76
C THR A 262 -31.15 -6.10 10.05
N CYS A 263 -31.10 -6.75 11.22
CA CYS A 263 -31.21 -6.06 12.52
C CYS A 263 -29.85 -5.82 13.22
N HIS A 264 -28.77 -6.43 12.73
CA HIS A 264 -27.42 -6.31 13.30
C HIS A 264 -26.36 -6.66 12.23
N PRO A 265 -25.16 -6.03 12.22
CA PRO A 265 -24.11 -6.32 11.24
C PRO A 265 -23.74 -7.80 11.12
N ASN A 266 -23.51 -8.48 12.25
CA ASN A 266 -23.19 -9.92 12.25
C ASN A 266 -24.32 -10.81 11.71
N ILE A 267 -25.58 -10.41 11.93
CA ILE A 267 -26.75 -11.16 11.43
C ILE A 267 -26.86 -10.95 9.92
N LEU A 268 -26.73 -9.70 9.46
CA LEU A 268 -26.63 -9.36 8.03
C LEU A 268 -25.55 -10.19 7.35
N GLU A 269 -24.34 -10.24 7.92
CA GLU A 269 -23.23 -11.01 7.36
C GLU A 269 -23.54 -12.51 7.27
N SER A 270 -24.02 -13.11 8.36
CA SER A 270 -24.37 -14.53 8.40
C SER A 270 -25.48 -14.87 7.40
N ARG A 271 -26.54 -14.06 7.32
CA ARG A 271 -27.69 -14.28 6.44
C ARG A 271 -27.36 -14.03 4.98
N ALA A 272 -26.63 -12.97 4.67
CA ALA A 272 -26.09 -12.71 3.34
C ALA A 272 -25.29 -13.92 2.81
N ASN A 273 -24.36 -14.45 3.60
CA ASN A 273 -23.60 -15.65 3.20
C ASN A 273 -24.46 -16.91 3.08
N GLN A 274 -25.57 -17.04 3.81
CA GLN A 274 -26.51 -18.16 3.65
C GLN A 274 -27.26 -18.07 2.31
N ILE A 275 -27.77 -16.88 1.96
CA ILE A 275 -28.51 -16.66 0.71
C ILE A 275 -27.58 -16.76 -0.50
N LEU A 276 -26.36 -16.23 -0.42
CA LEU A 276 -25.34 -16.38 -1.47
C LEU A 276 -24.93 -17.85 -1.69
N LYS A 277 -25.09 -18.73 -0.70
CA LYS A 277 -24.86 -20.18 -0.89
C LYS A 277 -26.07 -20.91 -1.48
N SER A 278 -27.22 -20.26 -1.55
CA SER A 278 -28.43 -20.81 -2.15
C SER A 278 -28.44 -20.61 -3.67
N ASN A 279 -29.23 -21.41 -4.39
CA ASN A 279 -29.37 -21.29 -5.84
C ASN A 279 -30.01 -19.95 -6.29
N SER A 280 -30.63 -19.19 -5.38
CA SER A 280 -31.35 -17.95 -5.72
C SER A 280 -30.45 -16.85 -6.27
N LEU A 281 -29.18 -16.81 -5.86
CA LEU A 281 -28.20 -15.80 -6.28
C LEU A 281 -26.98 -16.42 -6.98
N GLN A 282 -27.16 -17.57 -7.64
CA GLN A 282 -26.04 -18.31 -8.24
C GLN A 282 -25.24 -17.48 -9.26
N HIS A 283 -25.92 -16.59 -9.98
CA HIS A 283 -25.30 -15.68 -10.93
C HIS A 283 -24.34 -14.68 -10.25
N LEU A 284 -24.50 -14.39 -8.96
CA LEU A 284 -23.57 -13.61 -8.13
C LEU A 284 -22.39 -14.45 -7.61
N THR A 285 -22.52 -15.78 -7.52
CA THR A 285 -21.65 -16.61 -6.68
C THR A 285 -20.64 -17.47 -7.45
N ASP A 286 -20.90 -17.79 -8.73
CA ASP A 286 -20.00 -18.52 -9.65
C ASP A 286 -18.79 -17.69 -10.13
N GLN A 287 -18.27 -16.86 -9.22
CA GLN A 287 -17.42 -15.72 -9.49
C GLN A 287 -16.07 -15.82 -8.78
N LEU A 288 -15.10 -15.04 -9.27
CA LEU A 288 -13.79 -14.88 -8.64
C LEU A 288 -13.87 -13.97 -7.42
N SER A 289 -12.91 -14.09 -6.52
CA SER A 289 -12.64 -13.11 -5.47
C SER A 289 -11.33 -12.39 -5.75
N ALA A 290 -11.22 -11.18 -5.23
CA ALA A 290 -9.98 -10.40 -5.25
C ALA A 290 -9.56 -9.98 -3.84
N ILE A 291 -8.26 -9.85 -3.62
CA ILE A 291 -7.64 -9.40 -2.37
C ILE A 291 -6.47 -8.48 -2.71
N PRO A 292 -6.04 -7.59 -1.79
CA PRO A 292 -4.76 -6.91 -1.94
C PRO A 292 -3.61 -7.92 -1.86
N SER A 293 -2.53 -7.62 -2.57
CA SER A 293 -1.27 -8.40 -2.55
C SER A 293 -0.48 -8.28 -1.25
N ARG A 294 -0.82 -7.29 -0.42
CA ARG A 294 -0.14 -6.92 0.82
C ARG A 294 -1.18 -6.52 1.87
N PRO A 295 -0.83 -6.53 3.17
CA PRO A 295 -1.75 -6.09 4.21
C PRO A 295 -2.23 -4.65 3.96
N SER A 296 -3.55 -4.47 3.87
CA SER A 296 -4.19 -3.16 3.73
C SER A 296 -5.12 -2.82 4.90
N LEU A 297 -5.57 -3.83 5.65
CA LEU A 297 -6.47 -3.69 6.77
C LEU A 297 -6.23 -4.81 7.79
N VAL A 298 -6.34 -4.48 9.08
CA VAL A 298 -6.37 -5.43 10.20
C VAL A 298 -7.59 -5.16 11.08
N ILE A 299 -8.07 -6.18 11.80
CA ILE A 299 -9.22 -6.09 12.71
C ILE A 299 -8.72 -6.25 14.15
N LEU A 300 -8.84 -5.20 14.95
CA LEU A 300 -8.32 -5.11 16.31
C LEU A 300 -9.32 -5.70 17.33
N THR A 301 -9.12 -6.96 17.70
CA THR A 301 -10.01 -7.71 18.59
C THR A 301 -9.71 -7.51 20.09
N VAL A 302 -9.18 -6.34 20.47
CA VAL A 302 -8.69 -6.02 21.83
C VAL A 302 -9.74 -6.08 22.94
N ASN A 303 -11.02 -6.05 22.59
CA ASN A 303 -12.16 -5.95 23.52
C ASN A 303 -13.21 -7.06 23.36
N ARG A 304 -12.90 -8.16 22.65
CA ARG A 304 -13.89 -9.22 22.44
C ARG A 304 -14.06 -10.10 23.68
N VAL A 305 -15.02 -9.75 24.53
CA VAL A 305 -15.85 -10.73 25.25
C VAL A 305 -17.04 -11.02 24.33
N GLN A 306 -17.09 -12.17 23.67
CA GLN A 306 -18.15 -12.48 22.70
C GLN A 306 -19.39 -13.04 23.40
N ASP A 307 -20.56 -12.40 23.22
CA ASP A 307 -21.85 -12.89 23.73
C ASP A 307 -22.63 -13.81 22.75
N ILE A 308 -22.23 -13.89 21.47
CA ILE A 308 -23.09 -14.47 20.40
C ILE A 308 -22.54 -15.76 19.78
N TYR A 309 -21.22 -15.96 19.74
CA TYR A 309 -20.59 -17.18 19.20
C TYR A 309 -19.40 -17.56 20.10
N ASN A 310 -19.33 -18.82 20.53
CA ASN A 310 -18.22 -19.35 21.34
C ASN A 310 -16.96 -19.49 20.47
N ALA A 311 -16.13 -18.45 20.37
CA ALA A 311 -14.75 -18.57 19.92
C ALA A 311 -13.77 -18.31 21.08
N PRO A 312 -12.67 -19.07 21.22
CA PRO A 312 -11.85 -19.05 22.42
C PRO A 312 -10.66 -18.09 22.33
N ILE A 313 -10.78 -16.82 22.75
CA ILE A 313 -9.66 -15.86 22.98
C ILE A 313 -10.10 -14.87 24.08
N ALA A 314 -9.35 -14.50 25.13
CA ALA A 314 -7.92 -14.19 25.23
C ALA A 314 -7.30 -14.59 26.58
N SER A 315 -5.96 -14.66 26.61
CA SER A 315 -5.12 -15.04 27.75
C SER A 315 -4.48 -13.87 28.51
N ASP A 316 -4.96 -12.64 28.33
CA ASP A 316 -4.64 -11.48 29.19
C ASP A 316 -5.92 -10.64 29.33
N GLU A 317 -6.14 -10.05 30.50
CA GLU A 317 -7.36 -9.32 30.87
C GLU A 317 -7.86 -8.40 29.73
N SER A 318 -8.96 -8.81 29.07
CA SER A 318 -9.54 -8.13 27.92
C SER A 318 -9.88 -6.67 28.23
N VAL A 319 -9.41 -5.72 27.42
CA VAL A 319 -9.71 -4.29 27.57
C VAL A 319 -11.20 -4.08 27.30
N SER A 320 -11.98 -3.73 28.33
CA SER A 320 -13.43 -3.54 28.17
C SER A 320 -13.75 -2.30 27.31
N PRO A 321 -14.96 -2.20 26.72
CA PRO A 321 -15.40 -0.99 26.03
C PRO A 321 -15.28 0.29 26.89
N GLU A 322 -15.50 0.18 28.19
CA GLU A 322 -15.32 1.28 29.15
C GLU A 322 -13.85 1.67 29.31
N ALA A 323 -12.93 0.70 29.32
CA ALA A 323 -11.49 0.98 29.34
C ALA A 323 -11.05 1.68 28.04
N LEU A 324 -11.56 1.26 26.88
CA LEU A 324 -11.31 1.95 25.60
C LEU A 324 -11.86 3.39 25.60
N LEU A 325 -12.99 3.64 26.26
CA LEU A 325 -13.53 4.99 26.39
C LEU A 325 -12.55 5.91 27.16
N GLN A 326 -11.80 5.40 28.13
CA GLN A 326 -10.77 6.19 28.83
C GLN A 326 -9.63 6.60 27.92
N TYR A 327 -9.27 5.79 26.92
CA TYR A 327 -8.27 6.19 25.90
C TYR A 327 -8.76 7.39 25.08
N LEU A 328 -10.05 7.45 24.75
CA LEU A 328 -10.65 8.60 24.07
C LEU A 328 -10.64 9.87 24.95
N GLU A 329 -10.86 9.72 26.25
CA GLU A 329 -10.78 10.84 27.20
C GLU A 329 -9.35 11.38 27.32
N ARG A 330 -8.37 10.47 27.34
CA ARG A 330 -6.94 10.78 27.43
C ARG A 330 -6.30 11.24 26.12
N GLY A 331 -7.01 11.10 24.99
CA GLY A 331 -6.50 11.45 23.66
C GLY A 331 -5.43 10.49 23.15
N GLU A 332 -5.46 9.23 23.60
CA GLU A 332 -4.52 8.20 23.17
C GLU A 332 -4.89 7.67 21.78
N GLU A 333 -3.87 7.37 20.98
CA GLU A 333 -4.01 6.96 19.58
C GLU A 333 -3.21 5.70 19.30
N LEU A 334 -3.65 4.94 18.29
CA LEU A 334 -2.91 3.79 17.79
C LEU A 334 -1.63 4.22 17.07
N ASP A 335 -0.59 3.44 17.25
CA ASP A 335 0.65 3.55 16.49
C ASP A 335 0.54 2.80 15.15
N VAL A 336 -0.10 3.44 14.17
CA VAL A 336 -0.32 2.87 12.83
C VAL A 336 0.98 2.46 12.14
N GLU A 337 2.10 3.17 12.39
CA GLU A 337 3.40 2.85 11.80
C GLU A 337 3.93 1.50 12.33
N ARG A 338 3.72 1.23 13.62
CA ARG A 338 4.03 -0.08 14.19
C ARG A 338 3.14 -1.19 13.64
N TYR A 339 1.86 -0.93 13.38
CA TYR A 339 0.99 -1.92 12.73
C TYR A 339 1.40 -2.19 11.27
N THR A 340 1.81 -1.17 10.50
CA THR A 340 2.27 -1.37 9.11
C THR A 340 3.61 -2.08 9.02
N SER A 341 4.41 -2.03 10.09
CA SER A 341 5.75 -2.62 10.17
C SER A 341 5.76 -4.03 10.78
N ARG A 342 4.61 -4.69 10.93
CA ARG A 342 4.47 -6.06 11.44
C ARG A 342 3.88 -7.00 10.39
N LEU A 343 4.24 -8.28 10.49
CA LEU A 343 3.59 -9.34 9.73
C LEU A 343 2.46 -9.94 10.56
N TYR A 344 1.25 -9.89 10.01
CA TYR A 344 0.10 -10.59 10.54
C TYR A 344 -0.30 -11.71 9.59
N ASP A 345 -0.31 -12.94 10.12
CA ASP A 345 -0.76 -14.14 9.42
C ASP A 345 -2.26 -14.41 9.63
N ALA A 346 -2.93 -13.52 10.36
CA ALA A 346 -4.37 -13.47 10.59
C ALA A 346 -4.91 -12.06 10.34
N SER A 347 -6.17 -12.00 9.91
CA SER A 347 -6.90 -10.76 9.67
C SER A 347 -7.34 -10.07 10.96
N HIS A 348 -7.65 -10.87 11.98
CA HIS A 348 -7.95 -10.44 13.33
C HIS A 348 -6.68 -10.56 14.16
N ILE A 349 -6.41 -9.53 14.97
CA ILE A 349 -5.23 -9.48 15.83
C ILE A 349 -5.62 -9.03 17.24
N GLY A 350 -4.88 -9.54 18.23
CA GLY A 350 -5.05 -9.18 19.65
C GLY A 350 -4.12 -8.04 20.12
N ASP A 351 -3.28 -7.53 19.22
CA ASP A 351 -2.25 -6.55 19.54
C ASP A 351 -2.84 -5.16 19.79
N LEU A 352 -2.43 -4.53 20.90
CA LEU A 352 -2.72 -3.13 21.20
C LEU A 352 -1.40 -2.33 21.28
N HIS A 353 -1.20 -1.43 20.32
CA HIS A 353 -0.05 -0.53 20.25
C HIS A 353 -0.52 0.91 20.24
N LEU A 354 -0.25 1.62 21.33
CA LEU A 354 -0.52 3.05 21.47
C LEU A 354 0.74 3.84 21.18
N LYS A 355 0.58 5.05 20.62
CA LYS A 355 1.70 6.00 20.47
C LYS A 355 2.26 6.37 21.83
N GLU A 356 3.58 6.38 21.98
CA GLU A 356 4.21 6.79 23.22
C GLU A 356 4.01 8.30 23.48
N ARG A 357 3.66 8.66 24.72
CA ARG A 357 3.51 10.06 25.12
C ARG A 357 4.87 10.74 25.17
N GLY A 358 5.19 11.51 24.12
CA GLY A 358 6.46 12.27 24.03
C GLY A 358 7.28 11.93 22.78
N GLU A 359 6.96 10.84 22.10
CA GLU A 359 7.55 10.51 20.80
C GLU A 359 6.82 11.27 19.68
N THR A 360 7.07 12.57 19.64
CA THR A 360 7.05 13.33 18.38
C THR A 360 8.46 13.35 17.76
N GLY A 361 9.31 12.42 18.19
CA GLY A 361 10.69 12.27 17.76
C GLY A 361 10.72 11.57 16.41
N ALA A 362 10.99 12.34 15.37
CA ALA A 362 11.52 11.78 14.13
C ALA A 362 12.62 10.77 14.44
N GLN A 363 12.42 9.52 14.05
CA GLN A 363 13.48 8.54 14.12
C GLN A 363 14.35 8.74 12.87
N ALA A 364 15.59 9.20 13.09
CA ALA A 364 16.59 9.20 12.03
C ALA A 364 17.01 7.75 11.80
N ILE A 365 16.95 7.30 10.54
CA ILE A 365 17.39 5.98 10.12
C ILE A 365 18.66 6.18 9.30
N ASP A 366 19.76 5.61 9.78
CA ASP A 366 21.01 5.54 9.03
C ASP A 366 21.10 4.18 8.34
N LEU A 367 21.32 4.19 7.02
CA LEU A 367 21.36 2.97 6.21
C LEU A 367 22.57 2.96 5.28
N SER A 368 23.27 1.83 5.23
CA SER A 368 24.33 1.59 4.25
C SER A 368 23.79 0.79 3.07
N VAL A 369 23.96 1.26 1.83
CA VAL A 369 23.62 0.54 0.60
C VAL A 369 24.91 0.03 -0.04
N LEU A 370 25.09 -1.28 -0.08
CA LEU A 370 26.28 -1.93 -0.63
C LEU A 370 26.03 -2.40 -2.06
N ILE A 371 26.87 -1.93 -2.99
CA ILE A 371 26.77 -2.19 -4.43
C ILE A 371 28.11 -2.70 -4.98
N PRO A 372 28.26 -4.02 -5.23
CA PRO A 372 29.41 -4.53 -5.97
C PRO A 372 29.23 -4.24 -7.47
N VAL A 373 30.28 -3.75 -8.13
CA VAL A 373 30.24 -3.41 -9.56
C VAL A 373 31.32 -4.16 -10.31
N HIS A 374 30.93 -5.19 -11.07
CA HIS A 374 31.85 -5.93 -11.94
C HIS A 374 31.57 -5.65 -13.42
N ARG A 375 30.32 -5.89 -13.84
CA ARG A 375 29.78 -5.56 -15.16
C ARG A 375 28.35 -5.07 -15.00
N GLY A 376 28.03 -4.02 -15.73
CA GLY A 376 26.69 -3.49 -15.86
C GLY A 376 26.72 -2.50 -17.02
N PRO A 377 25.80 -2.53 -17.98
CA PRO A 377 25.73 -1.42 -18.91
C PRO A 377 25.54 -0.12 -18.13
N ALA A 378 26.39 0.89 -18.37
CA ALA A 378 26.38 2.17 -17.65
C ALA A 378 24.97 2.80 -17.54
N LYS A 379 24.13 2.57 -18.56
CA LYS A 379 22.73 2.97 -18.58
C LYS A 379 21.86 2.35 -17.47
N TYR A 380 22.07 1.08 -17.13
CA TYR A 380 21.34 0.40 -16.05
C TYR A 380 21.93 0.78 -14.69
N ALA A 381 23.24 0.99 -14.60
CA ALA A 381 23.89 1.53 -13.40
C ALA A 381 23.35 2.91 -12.99
N SER A 382 23.08 3.80 -13.96
CA SER A 382 22.39 5.06 -13.69
C SER A 382 20.98 4.85 -13.11
N HIS A 383 20.21 3.90 -13.65
CA HIS A 383 18.87 3.56 -13.12
C HIS A 383 18.93 3.02 -11.70
N ALA A 384 19.86 2.08 -11.44
CA ALA A 384 20.09 1.54 -10.11
C ALA A 384 20.40 2.66 -9.11
N MET A 385 21.34 3.55 -9.44
CA MET A 385 21.71 4.65 -8.57
C MET A 385 20.58 5.65 -8.34
N ALA A 386 19.86 6.06 -9.40
CA ALA A 386 18.71 6.95 -9.26
C ALA A 386 17.65 6.37 -8.31
N SER A 387 17.38 5.06 -8.43
CA SER A 387 16.42 4.35 -7.58
C SER A 387 16.79 4.24 -6.11
N ILE A 388 18.05 4.47 -5.76
CA ILE A 388 18.54 4.51 -4.38
C ILE A 388 18.54 5.95 -3.86
N VAL A 389 19.12 6.89 -4.62
CA VAL A 389 19.28 8.30 -4.21
C VAL A 389 17.94 9.02 -4.04
N MET A 390 16.92 8.64 -4.82
CA MET A 390 15.60 9.27 -4.75
C MET A 390 14.77 8.86 -3.52
N GLN A 391 15.03 7.71 -2.90
CA GLN A 391 14.21 7.24 -1.77
C GLN A 391 14.18 8.17 -0.55
N PRO A 392 15.32 8.71 -0.04
CA PRO A 392 15.27 9.66 1.07
C PRO A 392 14.62 11.00 0.67
N ILE A 393 14.63 11.36 -0.62
CA ILE A 393 13.97 12.56 -1.14
C ILE A 393 12.46 12.38 -1.09
N GLU A 394 11.96 11.27 -1.62
CA GLU A 394 10.55 10.94 -1.56
C GLU A 394 10.04 10.84 -0.13
N GLU A 395 10.79 10.19 0.76
CA GLU A 395 10.42 10.09 2.17
C GLU A 395 10.28 11.47 2.81
N LEU A 396 11.22 12.39 2.54
CA LEU A 396 11.13 13.77 3.04
C LEU A 396 9.93 14.53 2.46
N LEU A 397 9.54 14.26 1.20
CA LEU A 397 8.40 14.92 0.56
C LEU A 397 7.06 14.36 1.03
N LEU A 398 6.99 13.07 1.35
CA LEU A 398 5.77 12.36 1.74
C LEU A 398 5.45 12.48 3.23
N SER A 399 6.48 12.56 4.08
CA SER A 399 6.29 12.52 5.53
C SER A 399 5.86 13.90 6.08
N SER A 400 4.67 13.93 6.69
CA SER A 400 4.27 15.04 7.58
C SER A 400 5.05 14.98 8.91
N SER A 401 5.61 13.82 9.23
CA SER A 401 6.56 13.57 10.31
C SER A 401 8.00 13.86 9.84
N ARG A 402 8.88 14.33 10.72
CA ARG A 402 10.27 14.71 10.38
C ARG A 402 11.20 13.50 10.17
N ASN A 403 10.69 12.35 9.72
CA ASN A 403 11.48 11.13 9.59
C ASN A 403 12.60 11.35 8.55
N SER A 404 13.85 11.04 8.93
CA SER A 404 15.02 11.32 8.11
C SER A 404 15.72 10.01 7.78
N LEU A 405 15.93 9.76 6.49
CA LEU A 405 16.75 8.65 6.00
C LEU A 405 18.10 9.21 5.56
N SER A 406 19.15 8.90 6.30
CA SER A 406 20.53 9.17 5.89
C SER A 406 21.09 7.96 5.16
N LEU A 407 21.78 8.19 4.04
CA LEU A 407 22.34 7.11 3.23
C LEU A 407 23.86 7.18 3.16
N GLN A 408 24.49 6.02 3.42
CA GLN A 408 25.84 5.74 2.93
C GLN A 408 25.76 4.75 1.78
N ILE A 409 26.15 5.13 0.58
CA ILE A 409 26.24 4.24 -0.58
C ILE A 409 27.70 3.80 -0.70
N VAL A 410 27.94 2.50 -0.53
CA VAL A 410 29.27 1.88 -0.66
C VAL A 410 29.34 1.16 -1.99
N ILE A 411 30.11 1.71 -2.93
CA ILE A 411 30.35 1.11 -4.24
C ILE A 411 31.69 0.39 -4.19
N VAL A 412 31.71 -0.89 -4.56
CA VAL A 412 32.96 -1.66 -4.66
C VAL A 412 33.23 -2.01 -6.12
N ASP A 413 34.20 -1.33 -6.72
CA ASP A 413 34.64 -1.52 -8.10
C ASP A 413 35.49 -2.80 -8.21
N ASP A 414 34.88 -3.86 -8.76
CA ASP A 414 35.56 -5.13 -9.06
C ASP A 414 36.17 -5.13 -10.47
N ARG A 415 36.97 -4.09 -10.75
CA ARG A 415 37.66 -3.83 -12.02
C ARG A 415 36.68 -3.67 -13.19
N CYS A 416 35.59 -2.95 -12.92
CA CYS A 416 34.65 -2.49 -13.91
C CYS A 416 35.34 -1.55 -14.92
N ARG A 417 35.05 -1.72 -16.20
CA ARG A 417 35.64 -0.92 -17.30
C ARG A 417 34.62 -0.39 -18.31
N ASP A 418 33.33 -0.60 -18.04
CA ASP A 418 32.23 -0.23 -18.93
C ASP A 418 31.64 1.17 -18.63
N GLY A 419 32.21 1.88 -17.66
CA GLY A 419 31.77 3.21 -17.24
C GLY A 419 30.63 3.20 -16.22
N SER A 420 30.23 2.04 -15.68
CA SER A 420 29.16 1.96 -14.67
C SER A 420 29.41 2.81 -13.44
N VAL A 421 30.60 2.70 -12.84
CA VAL A 421 30.93 3.42 -11.60
C VAL A 421 30.86 4.92 -11.84
N GLU A 422 31.38 5.38 -12.98
CA GLU A 422 31.32 6.79 -13.40
C GLU A 422 29.88 7.24 -13.61
N ALA A 423 29.05 6.43 -14.27
CA ALA A 423 27.64 6.74 -14.51
C ALA A 423 26.84 6.85 -13.20
N MET A 424 27.09 5.97 -12.22
CA MET A 424 26.47 6.06 -10.89
C MET A 424 26.85 7.35 -10.18
N MET A 425 28.15 7.69 -10.16
CA MET A 425 28.61 8.94 -9.54
C MET A 425 27.98 10.17 -10.22
N GLU A 426 27.91 10.18 -11.55
CA GLU A 426 27.37 11.33 -12.29
C GLU A 426 25.86 11.49 -12.09
N THR A 427 25.09 10.40 -12.13
CA THR A 427 23.65 10.42 -11.80
C THR A 427 23.41 10.98 -10.39
N THR A 428 24.22 10.59 -9.41
CA THR A 428 24.10 11.10 -8.03
C THR A 428 24.35 12.60 -7.96
N LYS A 429 25.38 13.11 -8.66
CA LYS A 429 25.66 14.55 -8.73
C LYS A 429 24.52 15.31 -9.40
N GLN A 430 23.98 14.79 -10.50
CA GLN A 430 22.86 15.40 -11.21
C GLN A 430 21.64 15.53 -10.30
N ILE A 431 21.24 14.47 -9.61
CA ILE A 431 20.10 14.51 -8.67
C ILE A 431 20.36 15.50 -7.54
N ALA A 432 21.58 15.53 -6.99
CA ALA A 432 21.93 16.48 -5.93
C ALA A 432 21.89 17.93 -6.42
N GLN A 433 22.25 18.20 -7.68
CA GLN A 433 22.16 19.55 -8.26
C GLN A 433 20.71 20.00 -8.43
N THR A 434 19.78 19.11 -8.74
CA THR A 434 18.36 19.45 -8.91
C THR A 434 17.59 19.58 -7.59
N HIS A 435 18.10 19.01 -6.49
CA HIS A 435 17.44 19.04 -5.18
C HIS A 435 18.25 19.84 -4.15
N SER A 436 17.76 21.03 -3.78
CA SER A 436 18.44 21.94 -2.85
C SER A 436 18.62 21.36 -1.43
N CYS A 437 17.78 20.42 -1.01
CA CYS A 437 17.82 19.81 0.33
C CYS A 437 18.91 18.75 0.53
N ILE A 438 19.65 18.36 -0.51
CA ILE A 438 20.65 17.28 -0.40
C ILE A 438 22.01 17.84 0.01
N ASN A 439 22.57 17.26 1.06
CA ASN A 439 23.97 17.34 1.43
C ASN A 439 24.68 16.07 0.96
N LEU A 440 25.43 16.18 -0.13
CA LEU A 440 26.10 15.07 -0.80
C LEU A 440 27.62 15.15 -0.64
N VAL A 441 28.23 14.02 -0.28
CA VAL A 441 29.68 13.80 -0.35
C VAL A 441 29.95 12.57 -1.19
N ILE A 442 30.83 12.67 -2.19
CA ILE A 442 31.34 11.52 -2.95
C ILE A 442 32.84 11.43 -2.69
N ASP A 443 33.34 10.29 -2.25
CA ASP A 443 34.75 10.01 -2.00
C ASP A 443 35.21 8.77 -2.80
N ASP A 444 35.84 9.03 -3.94
CA ASP A 444 36.39 8.03 -4.84
C ASP A 444 37.81 7.63 -4.42
N LYS A 445 37.90 6.50 -3.73
CA LYS A 445 39.14 5.96 -3.17
C LYS A 445 39.86 5.02 -4.13
N ARG A 446 39.44 4.96 -5.41
CA ARG A 446 40.14 4.16 -6.43
C ARG A 446 41.47 4.81 -6.83
N PRO A 447 42.51 4.03 -7.16
CA PRO A 447 43.85 4.56 -7.44
C PRO A 447 43.93 5.53 -8.63
N ALA A 448 43.05 5.39 -9.62
CA ALA A 448 43.08 6.14 -10.88
C ALA A 448 42.32 7.48 -10.84
N SER A 449 41.68 7.83 -9.71
CA SER A 449 40.82 9.02 -9.63
C SER A 449 41.61 10.30 -9.39
N THR A 450 41.44 11.31 -10.26
CA THR A 450 42.14 12.61 -10.22
C THR A 450 41.50 13.61 -9.26
N SER A 451 40.21 13.47 -8.96
CA SER A 451 39.47 14.26 -7.95
C SER A 451 38.84 13.32 -6.94
N LYS A 452 39.53 13.11 -5.82
CA LYS A 452 39.17 12.09 -4.83
C LYS A 452 37.88 12.41 -4.07
N ILE A 453 37.59 13.68 -3.79
CA ILE A 453 36.43 14.07 -2.98
C ILE A 453 35.65 15.17 -3.68
N TRP A 454 34.34 14.95 -3.84
CA TRP A 454 33.37 15.92 -4.30
C TRP A 454 32.35 16.19 -3.20
N LYS A 455 32.02 17.46 -2.95
CA LYS A 455 31.07 17.87 -1.91
C LYS A 455 30.07 18.86 -2.46
N ARG A 456 28.81 18.72 -2.06
CA ARG A 456 27.74 19.66 -2.34
C ARG A 456 26.84 19.78 -1.11
N PRO A 457 26.96 20.87 -0.34
CA PRO A 457 26.11 21.09 0.83
C PRO A 457 24.66 21.35 0.41
N ALA A 458 23.73 21.04 1.30
CA ALA A 458 22.35 21.48 1.16
C ALA A 458 22.26 23.02 1.22
N SER A 459 21.22 23.60 0.61
CA SER A 459 20.96 25.03 0.73
C SER A 459 20.74 25.41 2.20
N PRO A 460 21.30 26.53 2.68
CA PRO A 460 21.05 27.04 4.03
C PRO A 460 19.57 27.28 4.34
N ASP A 461 18.74 27.49 3.30
CA ASP A 461 17.31 27.75 3.43
C ASP A 461 16.47 26.47 3.62
N CYS A 462 17.09 25.29 3.49
CA CYS A 462 16.41 24.02 3.66
C CYS A 462 16.18 23.74 5.15
N LYS A 463 14.90 23.65 5.55
CA LYS A 463 14.49 23.33 6.93
C LYS A 463 14.93 21.94 7.39
N ALA A 464 15.13 21.02 6.46
CA ALA A 464 15.65 19.68 6.68
C ALA A 464 16.63 19.34 5.54
N ALA A 465 17.79 18.79 5.89
CA ALA A 465 18.81 18.37 4.93
C ALA A 465 18.87 16.84 4.89
N ILE A 466 18.89 16.28 3.69
CA ILE A 466 19.12 14.85 3.45
C ILE A 466 20.62 14.63 3.36
N ILE A 467 21.13 13.68 4.15
CA ILE A 467 22.56 13.35 4.16
C ILE A 467 22.78 12.13 3.28
N ILE A 468 23.56 12.30 2.21
CA ILE A 468 23.97 11.21 1.33
C ILE A 468 25.50 11.23 1.24
N SER A 469 26.13 10.09 1.49
CA SER A 469 27.55 9.86 1.22
C SER A 469 27.71 8.72 0.25
N VAL A 470 28.63 8.86 -0.71
CA VAL A 470 29.00 7.81 -1.67
C VAL A 470 30.48 7.54 -1.50
N ASP A 471 30.82 6.35 -1.00
CA ASP A 471 32.19 5.90 -0.86
C ASP A 471 32.48 4.86 -1.98
N VAL A 472 33.49 5.11 -2.81
CA VAL A 472 33.88 4.17 -3.88
C VAL A 472 35.22 3.53 -3.54
N PHE A 473 35.27 2.20 -3.48
CA PHE A 473 36.47 1.42 -3.15
C PHE A 473 36.85 0.48 -4.28
N PRO A 474 38.15 0.24 -4.54
CA PRO A 474 38.58 -0.87 -5.39
C PRO A 474 38.42 -2.20 -4.65
N SER A 475 37.92 -3.24 -5.33
CA SER A 475 37.93 -4.59 -4.76
C SER A 475 39.37 -5.09 -4.57
N PRO A 476 39.73 -5.69 -3.42
CA PRO A 476 41.10 -6.16 -3.18
C PRO A 476 41.48 -7.34 -4.07
N ARG A 477 40.51 -8.16 -4.49
CA ARG A 477 40.69 -9.29 -5.42
C ARG A 477 39.46 -9.48 -6.32
N PRO A 478 39.60 -10.18 -7.45
CA PRO A 478 38.47 -10.53 -8.29
C PRO A 478 37.37 -11.33 -7.60
N GLY A 479 36.12 -11.01 -7.93
CA GLY A 479 34.95 -11.80 -7.57
C GLY A 479 33.96 -11.04 -6.67
N ILE A 480 32.68 -11.22 -6.96
CA ILE A 480 31.57 -10.56 -6.24
C ILE A 480 31.61 -10.81 -4.73
N ALA A 481 31.94 -12.03 -4.29
CA ALA A 481 32.04 -12.35 -2.87
C ALA A 481 33.16 -11.56 -2.17
N CYS A 482 34.30 -11.36 -2.85
CA CYS A 482 35.40 -10.57 -2.30
C CYS A 482 35.04 -9.08 -2.23
N ALA A 483 34.37 -8.57 -3.27
CA ALA A 483 33.89 -7.19 -3.31
C ALA A 483 32.85 -6.93 -2.21
N LEU A 484 31.89 -7.85 -2.03
CA LEU A 484 30.86 -7.76 -0.98
C LEU A 484 31.48 -7.78 0.42
N ASN A 485 32.36 -8.73 0.73
CA ASN A 485 33.01 -8.79 2.05
C ASN A 485 33.80 -7.52 2.35
N HIS A 486 34.57 -7.02 1.37
CA HIS A 486 35.31 -5.78 1.54
C HIS A 486 34.37 -4.58 1.74
N GLY A 487 33.27 -4.51 0.99
CA GLY A 487 32.30 -3.43 1.12
C GLY A 487 31.54 -3.46 2.45
N LEU A 488 31.22 -4.65 2.98
CA LEU A 488 30.62 -4.81 4.30
C LEU A 488 31.51 -4.21 5.40
N ASP A 489 32.84 -4.41 5.33
CA ASP A 489 33.78 -3.81 6.28
C ASP A 489 33.80 -2.26 6.21
N MET A 490 33.29 -1.66 5.13
CA MET A 490 33.25 -0.22 4.91
C MET A 490 31.87 0.41 5.18
N CYS A 491 30.83 -0.41 5.37
CA CYS A 491 29.52 0.06 5.80
C CYS A 491 29.59 0.58 7.24
N LYS A 492 28.93 1.71 7.51
CA LYS A 492 28.97 2.42 8.79
C LYS A 492 27.68 2.29 9.59
N SER A 493 26.62 1.80 8.97
CA SER A 493 25.29 1.67 9.56
C SER A 493 25.03 0.24 10.03
N ASP A 494 24.24 0.09 11.09
CA ASP A 494 23.80 -1.23 11.59
C ASP A 494 22.93 -1.97 10.57
N LEU A 495 22.21 -1.23 9.73
CA LEU A 495 21.42 -1.75 8.63
C LEU A 495 22.20 -1.64 7.32
N VAL A 496 22.31 -2.77 6.61
CA VAL A 496 22.93 -2.85 5.28
C VAL A 496 21.92 -3.37 4.26
N ALA A 497 21.68 -2.60 3.21
CA ALA A 497 20.90 -3.02 2.05
C ALA A 497 21.84 -3.42 0.90
N ARG A 498 21.71 -4.66 0.40
CA ARG A 498 22.39 -5.07 -0.83
C ARG A 498 21.59 -4.65 -2.06
N MET A 499 22.31 -4.22 -3.10
CA MET A 499 21.77 -3.91 -4.42
C MET A 499 22.78 -4.32 -5.50
N ASP A 500 22.33 -4.98 -6.56
CA ASP A 500 23.17 -5.23 -7.73
C ASP A 500 23.14 -3.99 -8.66
N CYS A 501 24.21 -3.75 -9.42
CA CYS A 501 24.39 -2.48 -10.14
C CYS A 501 23.49 -2.31 -11.37
N ASP A 502 22.71 -3.31 -11.74
CA ASP A 502 21.78 -3.30 -12.87
C ASP A 502 20.31 -3.51 -12.47
N ASP A 503 20.04 -3.64 -11.17
CA ASP A 503 18.69 -3.72 -10.62
C ASP A 503 18.09 -2.32 -10.36
N VAL A 504 16.77 -2.25 -10.25
CA VAL A 504 16.04 -1.02 -9.89
C VAL A 504 15.23 -1.25 -8.62
N ALA A 505 15.48 -0.43 -7.59
CA ALA A 505 14.73 -0.51 -6.34
C ALA A 505 13.35 0.14 -6.49
N ALA A 506 12.31 -0.54 -6.01
CA ALA A 506 10.98 0.05 -5.95
C ALA A 506 10.96 1.28 -5.00
N PRO A 507 10.17 2.32 -5.30
CA PRO A 507 9.99 3.48 -4.43
C PRO A 507 9.65 3.08 -2.98
N GLY A 508 10.31 3.72 -2.01
CA GLY A 508 10.13 3.45 -0.58
C GLY A 508 10.62 2.08 -0.08
N ARG A 509 11.32 1.26 -0.89
CA ARG A 509 11.85 -0.06 -0.45
C ARG A 509 12.70 0.06 0.82
N LEU A 510 13.72 0.92 0.81
CA LEU A 510 14.76 0.99 1.84
C LEU A 510 14.16 1.36 3.20
N ILE A 511 13.34 2.40 3.24
CA ILE A 511 12.72 2.87 4.49
C ILE A 511 11.74 1.83 5.05
N ARG A 512 10.95 1.17 4.19
CA ARG A 512 10.01 0.12 4.62
C ARG A 512 10.74 -1.09 5.20
N GLN A 513 11.81 -1.54 4.54
CA GLN A 513 12.62 -2.65 5.04
C GLN A 513 13.35 -2.29 6.35
N ALA A 514 13.87 -1.08 6.48
CA ALA A 514 14.52 -0.61 7.70
C ALA A 514 13.55 -0.55 8.89
N ARG A 515 12.41 0.12 8.73
CA ARG A 515 11.34 0.18 9.75
C ARG A 515 10.86 -1.21 10.14
N PHE A 516 10.71 -2.10 9.17
CA PHE A 516 10.33 -3.48 9.42
C PHE A 516 11.36 -4.22 10.31
N LEU A 517 12.66 -4.13 10.01
CA LEU A 517 13.68 -4.77 10.85
C LEU A 517 13.74 -4.14 12.25
N MET A 518 13.62 -2.81 12.35
CA MET A 518 13.62 -2.11 13.64
C MET A 518 12.42 -2.51 14.52
N ALA A 519 11.25 -2.71 13.91
CA ALA A 519 10.05 -3.18 14.59
C ALA A 519 10.10 -4.68 14.96
N ASN A 520 11.00 -5.46 14.33
CA ASN A 520 11.12 -6.90 14.47
C ASN A 520 12.57 -7.31 14.76
N GLN A 521 13.11 -6.87 15.91
CA GLN A 521 14.52 -7.06 16.31
C GLN A 521 15.00 -8.53 16.35
N SER A 522 14.09 -9.50 16.35
CA SER A 522 14.42 -10.93 16.25
C SER A 522 14.82 -11.37 14.83
N LEU A 523 14.61 -10.53 13.82
CA LEU A 523 14.91 -10.84 12.42
C LEU A 523 16.27 -10.24 12.03
N SER A 524 17.11 -11.05 11.38
CA SER A 524 18.43 -10.62 10.89
C SER A 524 18.43 -10.14 9.44
N VAL A 525 17.46 -10.58 8.62
CA VAL A 525 17.39 -10.30 7.18
C VAL A 525 15.94 -10.12 6.75
N VAL A 526 15.68 -9.15 5.87
CA VAL A 526 14.39 -8.97 5.18
C VAL A 526 14.62 -8.83 3.67
N GLY A 527 13.76 -9.45 2.88
CA GLY A 527 13.73 -9.35 1.42
C GLY A 527 12.33 -8.99 0.92
N THR A 528 12.23 -8.53 -0.32
CA THR A 528 10.96 -8.33 -1.02
C THR A 528 10.86 -9.27 -2.21
N SER A 529 9.66 -9.41 -2.78
CA SER A 529 9.53 -9.94 -4.14
C SER A 529 10.24 -9.02 -5.14
N ALA A 530 10.58 -9.57 -6.31
CA ALA A 530 11.14 -8.85 -7.44
C ALA A 530 10.30 -9.08 -8.70
N VAL A 531 10.31 -8.08 -9.58
CA VAL A 531 9.70 -8.15 -10.91
C VAL A 531 10.82 -8.34 -11.91
N LEU A 532 10.74 -9.40 -12.73
CA LEU A 532 11.68 -9.58 -13.84
C LEU A 532 11.18 -8.78 -15.03
N PHE A 533 12.05 -7.95 -15.61
CA PHE A 533 11.73 -7.16 -16.79
C PHE A 533 12.89 -7.15 -17.77
N SER A 534 12.62 -6.72 -19.00
CA SER A 534 13.65 -6.53 -20.04
C SER A 534 13.36 -5.27 -20.82
N SER A 535 14.42 -4.61 -21.30
CA SER A 535 14.29 -3.58 -22.34
C SER A 535 13.65 -4.19 -23.59
N THR A 536 12.79 -3.41 -24.25
CA THR A 536 12.07 -3.81 -25.46
C THR A 536 11.95 -2.63 -26.41
N ASN A 537 12.01 -2.91 -27.72
CA ASN A 537 11.68 -1.94 -28.77
C ASN A 537 10.24 -2.10 -29.26
N ASP A 538 9.51 -3.06 -28.70
CA ASP A 538 8.13 -3.37 -29.07
C ASP A 538 7.18 -2.35 -28.42
N LEU A 539 6.52 -1.55 -29.25
CA LEU A 539 5.58 -0.52 -28.81
C LEU A 539 4.20 -1.10 -28.45
N ASP A 540 3.90 -2.33 -28.87
CA ASP A 540 2.58 -2.96 -28.75
C ASP A 540 2.43 -3.83 -27.48
N CYS A 541 3.45 -3.89 -26.62
CA CYS A 541 3.41 -4.64 -25.36
C CYS A 541 3.06 -3.76 -24.15
N ASP A 542 2.58 -4.37 -23.05
CA ASP A 542 2.37 -3.69 -21.77
C ASP A 542 3.71 -3.10 -21.28
N GLN A 543 3.91 -1.80 -21.53
CA GLN A 543 5.17 -1.13 -21.23
C GLN A 543 5.33 -0.91 -19.72
N LEU A 544 6.41 -1.47 -19.16
CA LEU A 544 6.89 -1.12 -17.83
C LEU A 544 7.64 0.20 -17.89
N GLU A 545 7.18 1.10 -17.04
CA GLU A 545 7.76 2.40 -16.86
C GLU A 545 8.62 2.34 -15.58
N LEU A 546 9.95 2.44 -15.74
CA LEU A 546 10.86 2.46 -14.59
C LEU A 546 10.81 3.81 -13.86
N PRO A 547 10.94 3.84 -12.53
CA PRO A 547 10.94 5.08 -11.78
C PRO A 547 12.16 5.95 -12.11
N TYR A 548 12.04 7.28 -11.94
CA TYR A 548 13.15 8.25 -12.02
C TYR A 548 13.83 8.38 -13.39
N ARG A 549 13.12 8.07 -14.47
CA ARG A 549 13.61 8.12 -15.87
C ARG A 549 14.07 9.50 -16.33
N GLU A 550 13.67 10.55 -15.64
CA GLU A 550 14.10 11.92 -15.88
C GLU A 550 15.56 12.17 -15.48
N TYR A 551 16.14 11.36 -14.59
CA TYR A 551 17.51 11.50 -14.08
C TYR A 551 18.53 10.56 -14.76
N VAL A 552 18.10 9.79 -15.75
CA VAL A 552 18.91 8.75 -16.39
C VAL A 552 19.05 8.98 -17.88
N VAL A 553 20.19 8.58 -18.43
CA VAL A 553 20.54 8.78 -19.84
C VAL A 553 19.71 7.88 -20.77
N ASN A 554 19.16 6.78 -20.25
CA ASN A 554 18.44 5.78 -21.03
C ASN A 554 16.93 5.80 -20.81
N ARG A 555 16.19 6.00 -21.91
CA ARG A 555 14.72 6.03 -21.94
C ARG A 555 14.10 4.84 -22.71
N ASP A 556 14.83 3.73 -22.87
CA ASP A 556 14.30 2.49 -23.46
C ASP A 556 12.98 2.06 -22.81
N SER A 557 12.00 1.63 -23.58
CA SER A 557 10.80 0.98 -23.04
C SER A 557 11.17 -0.37 -22.41
N HIS A 558 10.44 -0.77 -21.38
CA HIS A 558 10.64 -2.07 -20.73
C HIS A 558 9.35 -2.86 -20.82
N ARG A 559 9.42 -4.18 -20.70
CA ARG A 559 8.26 -5.07 -20.54
C ARG A 559 8.47 -5.97 -19.35
N VAL A 560 7.39 -6.27 -18.64
CA VAL A 560 7.40 -7.26 -17.56
C VAL A 560 7.54 -8.64 -18.18
N LEU A 561 8.56 -9.39 -17.77
CA LEU A 561 8.72 -10.80 -18.11
C LEU A 561 8.05 -11.69 -17.05
N ARG A 562 8.17 -11.32 -15.77
CA ARG A 562 7.49 -11.98 -14.64
C ARG A 562 7.16 -10.96 -13.56
N SER A 563 5.92 -11.00 -13.08
CA SER A 563 5.42 -10.08 -12.05
C SER A 563 5.79 -10.48 -10.62
N ASN A 564 6.31 -11.69 -10.40
CA ASN A 564 6.73 -12.17 -9.08
C ASN A 564 7.83 -13.23 -9.24
N ILE A 565 8.97 -13.00 -8.62
CA ILE A 565 10.05 -13.99 -8.45
C ILE A 565 9.99 -14.55 -7.03
N THR A 566 10.02 -15.87 -6.92
CA THR A 566 10.00 -16.63 -5.67
C THR A 566 11.34 -17.34 -5.46
N VAL A 567 11.67 -17.66 -4.21
CA VAL A 567 12.90 -18.43 -3.88
C VAL A 567 12.90 -19.83 -4.53
N SER A 568 11.72 -20.34 -4.91
CA SER A 568 11.56 -21.58 -5.65
C SER A 568 11.80 -21.46 -7.16
N ASP A 569 11.98 -20.26 -7.71
CA ASP A 569 12.22 -20.10 -9.14
C ASP A 569 13.63 -20.58 -9.53
N PRO A 570 13.76 -21.33 -10.65
CA PRO A 570 15.06 -21.76 -11.14
C PRO A 570 15.98 -20.55 -11.39
N GLY A 571 17.16 -20.54 -10.78
CA GLY A 571 18.15 -19.45 -10.89
C GLY A 571 18.15 -18.43 -9.75
N VAL A 572 17.30 -18.61 -8.72
CA VAL A 572 17.29 -17.78 -7.49
C VAL A 572 18.17 -18.38 -6.37
N LEU A 573 18.82 -19.53 -6.60
CA LEU A 573 19.78 -20.17 -5.70
C LEU A 573 21.12 -20.42 -6.39
#